data_AF-A0A7W1BG22-F1
#
_entry.id   AF-A0A7W1BG22-F1
#
_cell.length_a   1.000
_cell.length_b   1.000
_cell.length_c   1.000
_cell.angle_alpha   90.00
_cell.angle_beta   90.00
_cell.angle_gamma   90.00
#
_symmetry.space_group_name_H-M   'P 1'
#
loop_
_entity.id
_entity.type
_entity.pdbx_description
1 polymer ?
#
loop_
_entity_poly.entity_id
_entity_poly.type
_entity_poly.pdbx_seq_one_letter_code
_entity_poly.pdbx_strand_id
1 'polypeptide(L)' 'MTEQADVEAVSEPTVAFVVPTSGLIGEWKLDETGGTVANDTKNNYDATVSGGAAFIAGKLGNALNLNNG' A
#
# COMPACT_ATOMS: atom_id res chain seq x y z
N MET A 1 24.21 -15.45 -40.75
CA MET A 1 23.43 -16.64 -40.34
C MET A 1 23.63 -16.75 -38.85
N THR A 2 22.92 -15.96 -38.04
CA THR A 2 21.55 -16.21 -37.50
C THR A 2 21.74 -15.96 -36.00
N GLU A 3 20.93 -15.26 -35.20
CA GLU A 3 19.63 -14.62 -35.32
C GLU A 3 19.50 -13.57 -34.21
N GLN A 4 18.54 -12.69 -34.44
CA GLN A 4 17.99 -11.64 -33.59
C GLN A 4 17.52 -12.14 -32.21
N ALA A 5 17.72 -11.32 -31.19
CA ALA A 5 16.77 -11.18 -30.09
C ALA A 5 16.65 -9.68 -29.79
N ASP A 6 15.77 -9.03 -30.56
CA ASP A 6 15.14 -7.81 -30.11
C ASP A 6 14.12 -8.23 -29.05
N VAL A 7 14.39 -7.86 -27.80
CA VAL A 7 13.35 -7.76 -26.80
C VAL A 7 13.29 -6.27 -26.49
N GLU A 8 12.65 -5.50 -27.37
CA GLU A 8 11.99 -4.27 -26.97
C GLU A 8 11.24 -4.59 -25.67
N ALA A 9 11.71 -4.03 -24.57
CA ALA A 9 10.97 -4.02 -23.33
C ALA A 9 9.60 -3.46 -23.68
N VAL A 10 8.59 -4.33 -23.71
CA VAL A 10 7.19 -3.92 -23.77
C VAL A 10 7.01 -3.07 -22.53
N SER A 11 7.10 -1.77 -22.71
CA SER A 11 6.72 -0.77 -21.73
C SER A 11 5.21 -0.91 -21.63
N GLU A 12 4.77 -1.83 -20.77
CA GLU A 12 3.38 -1.85 -20.33
C GLU A 12 3.04 -0.41 -19.95
N PRO A 13 1.97 0.20 -20.49
CA PRO A 13 1.53 1.46 -19.97
C PRO A 13 1.11 1.18 -18.53
N THR A 14 2.01 1.41 -17.58
CA THR A 14 1.66 1.50 -16.18
C THR A 14 0.73 2.70 -16.14
N VAL A 15 -0.58 2.44 -16.19
CA VAL A 15 -1.58 3.47 -15.96
C VAL A 15 -1.35 3.87 -14.52
N ALA A 16 -0.52 4.91 -14.33
CA ALA A 16 -0.28 5.47 -13.03
C ALA A 16 -1.64 5.93 -12.55
N PHE A 17 -2.20 5.20 -11.59
CA PHE A 17 -3.37 5.67 -10.89
C PHE A 17 -2.91 6.93 -10.15
N VAL A 18 -3.17 8.08 -10.75
CA VAL A 18 -2.90 9.37 -10.13
C VAL A 18 -3.94 9.49 -9.03
N VAL A 19 -3.58 9.00 -7.84
CA VAL A 19 -4.32 9.32 -6.63
C VAL A 19 -4.26 10.85 -6.54
N PRO A 20 -5.39 11.58 -6.60
CA PRO A 20 -5.35 13.01 -6.43
C PRO A 20 -4.83 13.29 -5.02
N THR A 21 -3.58 13.75 -4.92
CA THR A 21 -2.96 14.10 -3.63
C THR A 21 -3.27 15.53 -3.20
N SER A 22 -4.00 16.29 -4.02
CA SER A 22 -4.39 17.66 -3.67
C SER A 22 -5.29 17.65 -2.44
N GLY A 23 -4.80 18.21 -1.33
CA GLY A 23 -5.50 18.19 -0.04
C GLY A 23 -5.33 16.90 0.76
N LEU A 24 -4.51 15.94 0.30
CA LEU A 24 -4.19 14.73 1.05
C LEU A 24 -3.28 15.08 2.22
N ILE A 25 -3.77 14.89 3.44
CA ILE A 25 -3.02 15.17 4.67
C ILE A 25 -2.43 13.91 5.31
N GLY A 26 -2.86 12.71 4.92
CA GLY A 26 -2.32 11.45 5.44
C GLY A 26 -2.74 10.25 4.57
N GLU A 27 -1.91 9.22 4.54
CA GLU A 27 -2.10 7.95 3.83
C GLU A 27 -1.57 6.79 4.69
N TRP A 28 -2.48 6.00 5.23
CA TRP A 28 -2.17 4.76 5.94
C TRP A 28 -2.43 3.58 5.01
N LYS A 29 -1.36 2.86 4.66
CA LYS A 29 -1.46 1.70 3.77
C LYS A 29 -1.98 0.46 4.48
N LEU A 30 -1.79 0.41 5.82
CA LEU A 30 -2.18 -0.70 6.67
C LEU A 30 -1.45 -2.01 6.33
N ASP A 31 -0.23 -1.90 5.79
CA ASP A 31 0.61 -3.00 5.33
C ASP A 31 1.53 -3.56 6.44
N GLU A 32 1.44 -3.03 7.66
CA GLU A 32 2.23 -3.48 8.81
C GLU A 32 1.94 -4.94 9.14
N THR A 33 2.94 -5.66 9.64
CA THR A 33 2.79 -7.10 10.00
C THR A 33 2.25 -7.30 11.42
N GLY A 34 2.01 -6.22 12.17
CA GLY A 34 1.57 -6.26 13.56
C GLY A 34 1.93 -4.99 14.33
N GLY A 35 1.59 -4.97 15.62
CA GLY A 35 1.83 -3.84 16.52
C GLY A 35 0.61 -2.94 16.70
N THR A 36 0.82 -1.79 17.31
CA THR A 36 -0.24 -0.83 17.70
C THR A 36 -0.14 0.50 16.96
N VAL A 37 0.62 0.55 15.87
CA VAL A 37 0.85 1.76 15.08
C VAL A 37 0.56 1.44 13.62
N ALA A 38 -0.25 2.26 12.96
CA ALA A 38 -0.36 2.31 11.51
C ALA A 38 0.39 3.54 11.03
N ASN A 39 1.36 3.37 10.15
CA ASN A 39 2.23 4.45 9.73
C ASN A 39 1.59 5.29 8.62
N ASP A 40 1.65 6.61 8.80
CA ASP A 40 1.33 7.54 7.72
C ASP A 40 2.52 7.62 6.75
N THR A 41 2.26 7.45 5.47
CA THR A 41 3.29 7.48 4.41
C THR A 41 3.40 8.82 3.72
N LYS A 42 2.55 9.80 4.07
CA LYS A 42 2.58 11.14 3.47
C LYS A 42 3.15 12.19 4.40
N ASN A 43 2.76 12.16 5.67
CA ASN A 43 3.25 13.08 6.69
C ASN A 43 3.65 12.27 7.94
N ASN A 44 3.35 12.80 9.13
CA ASN A 44 3.68 12.20 10.42
C ASN A 44 2.42 12.03 11.28
N TYR A 45 1.29 11.72 10.64
CA TYR A 45 0.04 11.44 11.34
C TYR A 45 -0.10 9.94 11.64
N ASP A 46 0.88 9.35 12.32
CA ASP A 46 0.78 7.93 12.70
C ASP A 46 -0.48 7.68 13.54
N ALA A 47 -1.20 6.60 13.24
CA ALA A 47 -2.43 6.23 13.95
C ALA A 47 -2.15 5.15 14.99
N THR A 48 -2.80 5.25 16.16
CA THR A 48 -2.75 4.23 17.19
C THR A 48 -3.83 3.17 16.95
N VAL A 49 -3.41 1.91 16.79
CA VAL A 49 -4.29 0.75 16.68
C VAL A 49 -4.61 0.22 18.08
N SER A 50 -5.91 0.02 18.37
CA SER A 50 -6.41 -0.40 19.69
C SER A 50 -7.71 -1.21 19.56
N GLY A 51 -8.27 -1.66 20.69
CA GLY A 51 -9.58 -2.34 20.71
C GLY A 51 -9.58 -3.75 20.10
N GLY A 52 -8.46 -4.47 20.18
CA GLY A 52 -8.34 -5.82 19.61
C GLY A 52 -8.10 -5.84 18.10
N ALA A 53 -8.07 -4.68 17.44
CA ALA A 53 -7.78 -4.60 16.02
C ALA A 53 -6.39 -5.18 15.69
N ALA A 54 -6.29 -5.86 14.55
CA ALA A 54 -5.08 -6.57 14.15
C ALA A 54 -4.84 -6.47 12.65
N PHE A 55 -3.57 -6.38 12.26
CA PHE A 55 -3.18 -6.44 10.86
C PHE A 55 -3.27 -7.89 10.35
N ILE A 56 -3.95 -8.09 9.23
CA ILE A 56 -4.16 -9.38 8.56
C ILE A 56 -3.93 -9.22 7.05
N ALA A 57 -3.83 -10.32 6.31
CA ALA A 57 -3.76 -10.26 4.85
C ALA A 57 -4.98 -9.53 4.26
N GLY A 58 -4.72 -8.53 3.41
CA GLY A 58 -5.71 -7.67 2.79
C GLY A 58 -5.83 -7.89 1.28
N LYS A 59 -6.51 -6.96 0.59
CA LYS A 59 -6.63 -6.99 -0.88
C LYS A 59 -5.33 -6.60 -1.58
N LEU A 60 -4.57 -5.68 -0.99
CA LEU A 60 -3.24 -5.26 -1.40
C LEU A 60 -2.40 -5.34 -0.13
N GLY A 61 -1.40 -6.22 -0.08
CA GLY A 61 -0.61 -6.44 1.14
C GLY A 61 -1.47 -6.85 2.35
N ASN A 62 -1.44 -6.04 3.41
CA ASN A 62 -2.23 -6.26 4.63
C ASN A 62 -3.41 -5.29 4.75
N ALA A 63 -4.23 -5.48 5.78
CA ALA A 63 -5.36 -4.64 6.14
C ALA A 63 -5.58 -4.70 7.66
N LEU A 64 -6.26 -3.69 8.19
CA LEU A 64 -6.64 -3.65 9.60
C LEU A 64 -8.01 -4.33 9.81
N ASN A 65 -8.03 -5.43 10.57
CA ASN A 65 -9.25 -6.11 11.00
C ASN A 65 -9.80 -5.46 12.28
N LEU A 66 -11.08 -5.07 12.26
CA LEU A 66 -11.77 -4.40 13.37
C LEU A 66 -12.80 -5.29 14.09
N ASN A 67 -12.94 -6.56 13.70
CA ASN A 67 -14.02 -7.44 14.19
C ASN A 67 -13.75 -8.09 15.55
N ASN A 68 -12.62 -7.80 16.19
CA ASN A 68 -12.15 -8.52 17.37
C ASN A 68 -12.56 -7.83 18.70
N GLY A 69 -13.76 -7.22 18.72
CA GLY A 69 -14.30 -6.43 19.84
C GLY A 69 -15.70 -6.86 20.26
#